data_AF-A0A3D2XIQ0-F1
#
_entry.id   AF-A0A3D2XIQ0-F1
#
_cell.length_a   1.000
_cell.length_b   1.000
_cell.length_c   1.000
_cell.angle_alpha   90.00
_cell.angle_beta   90.00
_cell.angle_gamma   90.00
#
_symmetry.space_group_name_H-M   'P 1'
#
loop_
_entity.id
_entity.type
_entity.pdbx_description
1 polymer ?
#
loop_
_entity_poly.entity_id
_entity_poly.type
_entity_poly.pdbx_seq_one_letter_code
_entity_poly.pdbx_strand_id
1 'polypeptide(L)' 'MLQPTGFLRVHQSYLVNTRYIRSIKKEQELELQNKTIVPVSRMKLAAVRKALLGA' A
#
# COMPACT_ATOMS: atom_id res chain seq x y z
N MET A 1 11.90 -9.84 15.97
CA MET A 1 11.70 -9.15 14.67
C MET A 1 10.74 -9.99 13.85
N LEU A 2 9.54 -9.48 13.54
CA LEU A 2 8.55 -10.16 12.70
C LEU A 2 8.50 -9.45 11.34
N GLN A 3 9.22 -9.97 10.36
CA GLN A 3 8.84 -9.82 8.96
C GLN A 3 8.63 -11.22 8.39
N PRO A 4 7.66 -11.42 7.47
CA PRO A 4 7.03 -10.42 6.62
C PRO A 4 5.53 -10.39 6.90
N THR A 5 5.07 -9.52 7.80
CA THR A 5 3.62 -9.28 7.87
C THR A 5 3.26 -8.65 6.54
N GLY A 6 2.51 -9.36 5.69
CA GLY A 6 2.02 -8.88 4.40
C GLY A 6 1.03 -7.72 4.54
N PHE A 7 1.27 -6.82 5.48
CA PHE A 7 0.54 -5.61 5.79
C PHE A 7 1.52 -4.45 5.70
N LEU A 8 1.09 -3.42 4.98
CA LEU A 8 1.84 -2.21 4.71
C LEU A 8 1.04 -1.02 5.22
N ARG A 9 1.68 -0.17 6.03
CA ARG A 9 1.03 1.03 6.55
C ARG A 9 1.16 2.17 5.56
N VAL A 10 0.14 2.33 4.73
CA VAL A 10 0.14 3.23 3.57
C VAL A 10 -0.30 4.66 3.93
N HIS A 11 -1.04 4.81 5.02
CA HIS A 11 -1.48 6.10 5.57
C HIS A 11 -1.35 6.10 7.09
N GLN A 12 -1.62 7.23 7.76
CA GLN A 12 -1.71 7.24 9.21
C GLN A 12 -2.89 6.41 9.72
N SER A 13 -4.03 6.45 9.04
CA SER A 13 -5.25 5.72 9.44
C SER A 13 -5.42 4.35 8.77
N TYR A 14 -4.56 4.00 7.81
CA TYR A 14 -4.75 2.80 6.98
C TYR A 14 -3.54 1.86 7.03
N LEU A 15 -3.83 0.60 7.37
CA LEU A 15 -2.95 -0.56 7.27
C LEU A 15 -3.56 -1.53 6.26
N VAL A 16 -2.84 -1.83 5.18
CA VAL A 16 -3.37 -2.57 4.02
C VAL A 16 -2.60 -3.86 3.83
N ASN A 17 -3.30 -4.97 3.60
CA ASN A 17 -2.65 -6.22 3.26
C ASN A 17 -2.15 -6.21 1.80
N THR A 18 -0.85 -6.38 1.61
CA THR A 18 -0.17 -6.29 0.31
C THR A 18 -0.65 -7.35 -0.68
N ARG A 19 -1.13 -8.50 -0.20
CA ARG A 19 -1.66 -9.58 -1.05
C ARG A 19 -2.91 -9.18 -1.83
N TYR A 20 -3.68 -8.23 -1.32
CA TYR A 20 -4.92 -7.76 -1.95
C TYR A 20 -4.74 -6.44 -2.71
N ILE A 21 -3.52 -5.90 -2.78
CA ILE A 21 -3.27 -4.70 -3.56
C ILE A 21 -3.29 -5.08 -5.04
N ARG A 22 -4.14 -4.40 -5.80
CA ARG A 22 -4.27 -4.58 -7.24
C ARG A 22 -3.35 -3.64 -8.01
N SER A 23 -3.35 -2.36 -7.66
CA SER A 23 -2.51 -1.35 -8.32
C SER A 23 -2.32 -0.10 -7.47
N ILE A 24 -1.28 0.68 -7.80
CA ILE A 24 -1.08 2.04 -7.27
C ILE A 24 -1.55 3.03 -8.32
N LYS A 25 -2.53 3.86 -8.00
CA LYS A 25 -3.02 4.93 -8.86
C LYS A 25 -2.06 6.13 -8.84
N LYS A 26 -2.11 6.93 -9.91
CA LYS A 26 -1.29 8.14 -10.05
C LYS A 26 -1.61 9.19 -8.97
N GLU A 27 -2.84 9.17 -8.46
CA GLU A 27 -3.37 10.13 -7.47
C GLU A 27 -3.03 9.77 -6.01
N GLN A 28 -1.96 8.98 -5.79
CA GLN A 28 -1.55 8.55 -4.45
C GLN A 28 -2.58 7.66 -3.75
N GLU A 29 -3.28 6.84 -4.53
CA GLU A 29 -4.26 5.90 -4.01
C GLU A 29 -3.81 4.47 -4.33
N LEU A 30 -4.24 3.53 -3.50
CA LEU A 30 -4.14 2.10 -3.75
C LEU A 30 -5.51 1.56 -4.09
N GLU A 31 -5.58 0.83 -5.20
CA GLU A 31 -6.76 0.04 -5.53
C GLU A 31 -6.53 -1.39 -5.01
N LEU A 32 -7.48 -1.90 -4.24
CA LEU A 32 -7.52 -3.28 -3.80
C LEU A 32 -8.27 -4.17 -4.81
N GLN A 33 -8.12 -5.49 -4.72
CA GLN A 33 -8.76 -6.45 -5.61
C GLN A 33 -10.30 -6.35 -5.62
N ASN A 34 -10.90 -5.94 -4.51
CA ASN A 34 -12.34 -5.71 -4.37
C ASN A 34 -12.79 -4.32 -4.89
N LYS A 35 -11.92 -3.58 -5.61
CA LYS A 35 -12.13 -2.20 -6.09
C LYS A 35 -12.19 -1.13 -4.99
N THR A 36 -11.92 -1.47 -3.73
CA THR A 36 -11.77 -0.46 -2.67
C THR A 36 -10.55 0.42 -2.94
N ILE A 37 -10.72 1.72 -2.78
CA ILE A 37 -9.67 2.73 -2.95
C ILE A 37 -9.21 3.18 -1.56
N VAL A 38 -7.90 3.13 -1.31
CA VAL A 38 -7.29 3.53 -0.05
C VAL A 38 -6.29 4.65 -0.30
N PRO A 39 -6.40 5.81 0.38
CA PRO A 39 -5.44 6.90 0.20
C PRO A 39 -4.07 6.52 0.78
N VAL A 40 -3.02 6.94 0.10
CA VAL A 40 -1.62 6.81 0.53
C VAL A 40 -1.12 8.18 0.95
N SER A 41 -0.41 8.24 2.07
CA SER A 41 0.26 9.48 2.47
C SER A 41 1.37 9.82 1.49
N ARG A 42 1.45 11.09 1.05
CA ARG A 42 2.56 11.63 0.22
C ARG A 42 3.93 11.18 0.70
N MET A 43 4.18 11.33 2.01
CA MET A 43 5.47 11.01 2.62
C MET A 43 5.79 9.51 2.56
N LYS A 44 4.77 8.66 2.50
CA LYS A 44 4.93 7.20 2.46
C LYS A 44 4.88 6.62 1.06
N LEU A 45 4.49 7.40 0.05
CA LEU A 45 4.31 6.91 -1.32
C LEU A 45 5.58 6.26 -1.89
N ALA A 46 6.73 6.88 -1.69
CA ALA A 46 8.02 6.34 -2.15
C ALA A 46 8.35 4.99 -1.48
N ALA A 47 8.14 4.90 -0.15
CA ALA A 47 8.35 3.66 0.59
C ALA A 47 7.36 2.57 0.18
N VAL A 48 6.10 2.92 -0.03
CA VAL A 48 5.04 2.00 -0.50
C VAL A 48 5.34 1.48 -1.89
N ARG A 49 5.76 2.35 -2.83
CA ARG A 49 6.18 1.93 -4.18
C ARG A 49 7.36 0.99 -4.14
N LYS A 50 8.38 1.29 -3.33
CA LYS A 50 9.55 0.41 -3.16
C LYS A 50 9.15 -0.97 -2.60
N ALA A 51 8.23 -1.00 -1.63
CA ALA A 51 7.74 -2.24 -1.03
C ALA A 51 6.91 -3.10 -2.00
N LEU A 52 6.27 -2.49 -3.01
CA LEU A 52 5.44 -3.20 -3.98
C LEU A 52 6.16 -3.56 -5.29
N LEU A 53 7.19 -2.82 -5.67
CA LEU A 53 7.98 -3.06 -6.89
C LEU A 53 9.24 -3.91 -6.63
N GLY A 54 9.66 -4.05 -5.37
CA GLY A 54 10.86 -4.77 -4.96
C GLY A 54 10.58 -6.07 -4.20
N ALA A 55 9.39 -6.66 -4.37
CA ALA A 55 8.97 -7.93 -3.78
C ALA A 55 8.47 -8.88 -4.88
#